data_AF-A0A7C1A2D0-F1
#
_entry.id   AF-A0A7C1A2D0-F1
#
_cell.length_a   1.000
_cell.length_b   1.000
_cell.length_c   1.000
_cell.angle_alpha   90.00
_cell.angle_beta   90.00
_cell.angle_gamma   90.00
#
_symmetry.space_group_name_H-M   'P 1'
#
loop_
_entity.id
_entity.type
_entity.pdbx_description
1 polymer ?
#
loop_
_entity_poly.entity_id
_entity_poly.type
_entity_poly.pdbx_seq_one_letter_code
_entity_poly.pdbx_strand_id
1 'polypeptide(L)'
;MISSEGGIFLLTVAAIYLSFFLFREIFPEKLEKHGLSFDGLAIILRTKKLNHFIEHVGKKYSKIWKIYATLGIPLGIILAIYGIYVMHLNALLLLKGAPGAAPTQPLIPGVTIGLDALPYFALAILITFVPHELSHGFVLTAEDLPIESSGILLFLVIPGGFVEPVEEVFE
;
A
#
# COMPACT_ATOMS: atom_id res chain seq x y z
N MET A 1 5.44 8.59 25.34
CA MET A 1 6.53 9.55 25.06
C MET A 1 7.29 9.03 23.85
N ILE A 2 7.51 9.86 22.83
CA ILE A 2 8.30 9.47 21.65
C ILE A 2 9.76 9.34 22.09
N SER A 3 10.45 8.27 21.71
CA SER A 3 11.88 8.11 22.01
C SER A 3 12.70 9.18 21.27
N SER A 4 13.91 9.48 21.74
CA SER A 4 14.81 10.39 21.02
C SER A 4 15.04 9.94 19.58
N GLU A 5 15.22 8.63 19.37
CA GLU A 5 15.36 8.00 18.06
C GLU A 5 14.10 8.15 17.20
N GLY A 6 12.92 7.94 17.77
CA GLY A 6 11.65 8.16 17.09
C GLY A 6 11.45 9.61 16.69
N GLY A 7 11.85 10.55 17.54
CA GLY A 7 11.84 11.98 17.22
C GLY A 7 12.75 12.34 16.05
N ILE A 8 13.99 11.83 16.05
CA ILE A 8 14.95 12.00 14.95
C ILE A 8 14.41 11.40 13.66
N PHE A 9 13.81 10.21 13.72
CA PHE A 9 13.20 9.55 12.56
C PHE A 9 12.08 10.40 11.95
N LEU A 10 11.13 10.89 12.77
CA LEU A 10 10.04 11.73 12.29
C LEU A 10 10.53 13.05 11.70
N LEU A 11 11.55 13.68 12.31
CA LEU A 11 12.18 14.88 11.75
C LEU A 11 12.86 14.59 10.41
N THR A 12 13.47 13.41 10.25
CA THR A 12 14.06 12.97 8.99
C THR A 12 13.01 12.80 7.91
N VAL A 13 11.89 12.13 8.23
CA VAL A 13 10.74 11.99 7.32
C VAL A 13 10.20 13.36 6.92
N ALA A 14 9.98 14.26 7.89
CA ALA A 14 9.53 15.62 7.61
C ALA A 14 10.51 16.40 6.71
N ALA A 15 11.82 16.24 6.94
CA ALA A 15 12.85 16.85 6.11
C ALA A 15 12.86 16.29 4.67
N ILE A 16 12.64 14.98 4.50
CA ILE A 16 12.48 14.36 3.17
C ILE A 16 11.28 14.96 2.45
N TYR A 17 10.11 15.01 3.10
CA TYR A 17 8.90 15.60 2.54
C TYR A 17 9.09 17.08 2.17
N LEU A 18 9.71 17.86 3.04
CA LEU A 18 10.01 19.26 2.78
C LEU A 18 10.98 19.42 1.60
N SER A 19 12.03 18.61 1.55
CA SER A 19 13.02 18.65 0.46
C SER A 19 12.37 18.33 -0.88
N PHE A 20 11.51 17.32 -0.91
CA PHE A 20 10.74 16.95 -2.08
C PHE A 20 9.73 18.03 -2.50
N PHE A 21 9.03 18.64 -1.53
CA PHE A 21 8.12 19.74 -1.77
C PHE A 21 8.84 20.94 -2.40
N LEU A 22 10.01 21.32 -1.86
CA LEU A 22 10.83 22.40 -2.43
C LEU A 22 11.36 22.03 -3.83
N PHE A 23 11.79 20.78 -4.02
CA PHE A 23 12.27 20.30 -5.31
C PHE A 23 11.16 20.32 -6.38
N ARG A 24 9.91 20.03 -5.99
CA ARG A 24 8.72 20.19 -6.85
C ARG A 24 8.53 21.61 -7.33
N GLU A 25 8.64 22.57 -6.44
CA GLU A 25 8.41 23.98 -6.78
C GLU A 25 9.48 24.55 -7.71
N ILE A 26 10.71 24.02 -7.61
CA ILE A 26 11.85 24.50 -8.41
C ILE A 26 11.95 23.74 -9.76
N PHE A 27 11.60 22.45 -9.81
CA PHE A 27 11.79 21.60 -10.99
C PHE A 27 10.58 20.72 -11.33
N PRO A 28 9.38 21.30 -11.55
CA PRO A 28 8.17 20.52 -11.79
C PRO A 28 8.29 19.61 -13.02
N GLU A 29 8.81 20.13 -14.14
CA GLU A 29 8.96 19.37 -15.39
C GLU A 29 9.86 18.14 -15.27
N LYS A 30 10.90 18.19 -14.42
CA LYS A 30 11.80 17.05 -14.21
C LYS A 30 11.12 15.93 -13.42
N LEU A 31 10.24 16.26 -12.49
CA LEU A 31 9.53 15.28 -11.67
C LEU A 31 8.48 14.56 -12.49
N GLU A 32 7.69 15.31 -13.26
CA GLU A 32 6.71 14.74 -14.19
C GLU A 32 7.38 13.81 -15.20
N LYS A 33 8.54 14.18 -15.73
CA LYS A 33 9.31 13.33 -16.66
C LYS A 33 9.74 11.99 -16.05
N HIS A 34 9.95 11.92 -14.74
CA HIS A 34 10.29 10.68 -14.02
C HIS A 34 9.06 9.96 -13.47
N GLY A 35 7.84 10.45 -13.75
CA GLY A 35 6.59 9.90 -13.24
C GLY A 35 6.38 10.16 -11.75
N LEU A 36 7.11 11.11 -11.15
CA LEU A 36 6.99 11.43 -9.74
C LEU A 36 5.98 12.56 -9.53
N SER A 37 4.96 12.33 -8.72
CA SER A 37 3.90 13.29 -8.42
C SER A 37 3.59 13.36 -6.94
N PHE A 38 2.87 14.43 -6.56
CA PHE A 38 2.41 14.68 -5.21
C PHE A 38 0.89 14.73 -5.20
N ASP A 39 0.30 13.87 -4.38
CA ASP A 39 -1.13 13.92 -4.09
C ASP A 39 -1.33 14.03 -2.58
N GLY A 40 -1.65 15.24 -2.11
CA GLY A 40 -1.68 15.57 -0.69
C GLY A 40 -0.35 15.26 0.02
N LEU A 41 -0.37 14.24 0.89
CA LEU A 41 0.79 13.74 1.64
C LEU A 41 1.40 12.46 1.05
N ALA A 42 0.96 12.05 -0.14
CA ALA A 42 1.52 10.91 -0.86
C ALA A 42 2.56 11.37 -1.89
N ILE A 43 3.75 10.76 -1.83
CA ILE A 43 4.73 10.82 -2.91
C ILE A 43 4.47 9.60 -3.80
N ILE A 44 4.13 9.83 -5.06
CA ILE A 44 3.76 8.75 -5.98
C ILE A 44 4.79 8.65 -7.09
N LEU A 45 5.24 7.44 -7.38
CA LEU A 45 6.12 7.14 -8.51
C LEU A 45 5.39 6.20 -9.47
N ARG A 46 4.96 6.76 -10.61
CA ARG A 46 4.32 6.04 -11.72
C ARG A 46 5.36 5.50 -12.70
N THR A 47 5.11 4.30 -13.21
CA THR A 47 5.92 3.66 -14.25
C THR A 47 5.06 2.82 -15.17
N LYS A 48 5.43 2.78 -16.46
CA LYS A 48 4.86 1.85 -17.44
C LYS A 48 5.75 0.62 -17.67
N LYS A 49 6.94 0.59 -17.06
CA LYS A 49 7.95 -0.45 -17.30
C LYS A 49 7.49 -1.84 -16.82
N LEU A 50 6.67 -1.89 -15.77
CA LEU A 50 6.17 -3.14 -15.20
C LEU A 50 4.89 -3.63 -15.89
N ASN A 51 4.15 -2.75 -16.59
CA ASN A 51 2.87 -3.08 -17.20
C ASN A 51 2.98 -4.25 -18.18
N HIS A 52 3.99 -4.26 -19.06
CA HIS A 52 4.18 -5.37 -20.00
C HIS A 52 4.40 -6.71 -19.30
N PHE A 53 5.13 -6.72 -18.17
CA PHE A 53 5.29 -7.94 -17.38
C PHE A 53 3.95 -8.38 -16.77
N ILE A 54 3.19 -7.45 -16.19
CA ILE A 54 1.88 -7.73 -15.58
C ILE A 54 0.91 -8.28 -16.62
N GLU A 55 0.78 -7.59 -17.75
CA GLU A 55 -0.07 -8.00 -18.87
C GLU A 55 0.32 -9.36 -19.43
N HIS A 56 1.63 -9.61 -19.61
CA HIS A 56 2.11 -10.89 -20.12
C HIS A 56 1.73 -12.04 -19.19
N VAL A 57 1.96 -11.89 -17.88
CA VAL A 57 1.66 -12.93 -16.88
C VAL A 57 0.16 -13.11 -16.69
N GLY A 58 -0.59 -12.01 -16.62
CA GLY A 58 -2.05 -12.03 -16.48
C GLY A 58 -2.74 -12.72 -17.66
N LYS A 59 -2.36 -12.37 -18.89
CA LYS A 59 -2.89 -13.01 -20.11
C LYS A 59 -2.46 -14.47 -20.24
N LYS A 60 -1.18 -14.78 -20.00
CA LYS A 60 -0.63 -16.15 -20.14
C LYS A 60 -1.31 -17.14 -19.19
N TYR A 61 -1.61 -16.72 -17.97
CA TYR A 61 -2.21 -17.57 -16.94
C TYR A 61 -3.64 -17.15 -16.60
N SER A 62 -4.36 -16.57 -17.56
CA SER A 62 -5.68 -15.95 -17.34
C SER A 62 -6.65 -16.86 -16.59
N LYS A 63 -6.77 -18.13 -16.98
CA LYS A 63 -7.62 -19.12 -16.30
C LYS A 63 -7.32 -19.23 -14.79
N ILE A 64 -6.04 -19.22 -14.40
CA ILE A 64 -5.63 -19.32 -12.99
C ILE A 64 -6.05 -18.05 -12.25
N TRP A 65 -5.81 -16.88 -12.84
CA TRP A 65 -6.16 -15.60 -12.21
C TRP A 65 -7.67 -15.41 -12.08
N LYS A 66 -8.48 -15.86 -13.05
CA LYS A 66 -9.95 -15.84 -12.95
C LYS A 66 -10.46 -16.74 -11.83
N ILE A 67 -9.90 -17.94 -11.67
CA ILE A 67 -10.24 -18.83 -10.56
C ILE A 67 -9.82 -18.20 -9.23
N TYR A 68 -8.61 -17.65 -9.16
CA TYR A 68 -8.09 -16.94 -7.98
C TYR A 68 -9.03 -15.79 -7.57
N ALA A 69 -9.43 -14.93 -8.52
CA ALA A 69 -10.35 -13.83 -8.26
C ALA A 69 -11.72 -14.34 -7.78
N THR A 70 -12.28 -15.35 -8.48
CA THR A 70 -13.59 -15.93 -8.14
C THR A 70 -13.62 -16.53 -6.74
N LEU A 71 -12.56 -17.23 -6.32
CA LEU A 71 -12.43 -17.76 -4.95
C LEU A 71 -12.09 -16.67 -3.93
N GLY A 72 -11.35 -15.65 -4.37
CA GLY A 72 -10.95 -14.50 -3.55
C GLY A 72 -12.14 -13.66 -3.09
N ILE A 73 -13.20 -13.53 -3.89
CA ILE A 73 -14.41 -12.76 -3.53
C ILE A 73 -15.09 -13.28 -2.24
N PRO A 74 -15.57 -14.54 -2.16
CA PRO A 74 -16.22 -15.03 -0.95
C PRO A 74 -15.23 -15.09 0.23
N LEU A 75 -13.97 -15.44 -0.01
CA LEU A 75 -12.95 -15.44 1.04
C LEU A 75 -12.72 -14.03 1.61
N GLY A 76 -12.64 -13.01 0.77
CA GLY A 76 -12.48 -11.62 1.17
C GLY A 76 -13.66 -11.13 2.01
N ILE A 77 -14.89 -11.48 1.62
CA ILE A 77 -16.10 -11.16 2.40
C ILE A 77 -16.06 -11.83 3.78
N ILE A 78 -15.73 -13.13 3.83
CA ILE A 78 -15.62 -13.88 5.10
C ILE A 78 -14.55 -13.26 6.00
N LEU A 79 -13.36 -12.97 5.47
CA LEU A 79 -12.27 -12.37 6.22
C LEU A 79 -12.60 -10.94 6.68
N ALA A 80 -13.34 -10.16 5.88
CA ALA A 80 -13.81 -8.83 6.28
C ALA A 80 -14.79 -8.92 7.45
N ILE A 81 -15.79 -9.81 7.38
CA ILE A 81 -16.74 -10.05 8.48
C ILE A 81 -16.00 -10.51 9.73
N TYR A 82 -15.07 -11.45 9.59
CA TYR A 82 -14.27 -11.96 10.69
C TYR A 82 -13.39 -10.87 11.32
N GLY A 83 -12.73 -10.06 10.51
CA GLY A 83 -11.91 -8.93 10.97
C GLY A 83 -12.76 -7.92 11.75
N ILE A 84 -13.91 -7.54 11.21
CA ILE A 84 -14.88 -6.66 11.90
C ILE A 84 -15.28 -7.28 13.24
N TYR A 85 -15.65 -8.55 13.28
CA TYR A 85 -16.01 -9.26 14.50
C TYR A 85 -14.90 -9.22 15.56
N VAL A 86 -13.66 -9.56 15.17
CA VAL A 86 -12.50 -9.55 16.08
C VAL A 86 -12.23 -8.14 16.61
N MET A 87 -12.28 -7.12 15.76
CA MET A 87 -12.09 -5.72 16.18
C MET A 87 -13.16 -5.26 17.17
N HIS A 88 -14.43 -5.59 16.93
CA HIS A 88 -15.53 -5.28 17.84
C HIS A 88 -15.39 -6.01 19.17
N LEU A 89 -15.04 -7.29 19.14
CA LEU A 89 -14.81 -8.07 20.35
C LEU A 89 -13.64 -7.49 21.16
N ASN A 90 -12.53 -7.16 20.52
CA ASN A 90 -11.38 -6.53 21.17
C ASN A 90 -11.75 -5.18 21.79
N ALA A 91 -12.52 -4.35 21.08
CA ALA A 91 -13.01 -3.07 21.62
C ALA A 91 -13.88 -3.27 22.89
N LEU A 92 -14.80 -4.24 22.88
CA LEU A 92 -15.63 -4.55 24.04
C LEU A 92 -14.81 -5.08 25.23
N LEU A 93 -13.81 -5.93 24.96
CA LEU A 93 -12.91 -6.45 25.99
C LEU A 93 -12.04 -5.33 26.59
N LEU A 94 -11.57 -4.40 25.77
CA LEU A 94 -10.82 -3.23 26.20
C LEU A 94 -11.66 -2.35 27.13
N LEU A 95 -12.92 -2.08 26.79
CA LEU A 95 -13.85 -1.32 27.63
C LEU A 95 -14.15 -2.00 28.97
N LYS A 96 -14.08 -3.33 29.02
CA LYS A 96 -14.28 -4.13 30.26
C LYS A 96 -12.99 -4.30 31.07
N GLY A 97 -11.87 -3.76 30.62
CA GLY A 97 -10.57 -3.92 31.29
C GLY A 97 -10.08 -5.37 31.31
N ALA A 98 -10.45 -6.17 30.32
CA ALA A 98 -10.06 -7.57 30.27
C ALA A 98 -8.54 -7.71 30.06
N PRO A 99 -7.87 -8.61 30.80
CA PRO A 99 -6.43 -8.84 30.63
C PRO A 99 -6.15 -9.35 29.21
N GLY A 100 -5.19 -8.70 28.53
CA GLY A 100 -4.79 -9.03 27.17
C GLY A 100 -5.52 -8.27 26.05
N ALA A 101 -6.57 -7.50 26.36
CA ALA A 101 -7.15 -6.57 25.40
C ALA A 101 -6.21 -5.38 25.19
N ALA A 102 -5.89 -5.09 23.93
CA ALA A 102 -4.98 -4.00 23.57
C ALA A 102 -5.64 -3.08 22.53
N PRO A 103 -5.39 -1.76 22.57
CA PRO A 103 -5.85 -0.86 21.52
C PRO A 103 -5.27 -1.28 20.17
N THR A 104 -6.11 -1.33 19.13
CA THR A 104 -5.61 -1.41 17.76
C THR A 104 -4.98 -0.08 17.38
N GLN A 105 -3.73 -0.10 16.92
CA GLN A 105 -2.97 1.10 16.57
C GLN A 105 -2.39 0.96 15.16
N PRO A 106 -2.30 2.06 14.39
CA PRO A 106 -1.62 2.05 13.10
C PRO A 106 -0.13 1.74 13.30
N LEU A 107 0.50 1.05 12.35
CA LEU A 107 1.94 0.78 12.38
C LEU A 107 2.68 2.03 11.87
N ILE A 108 3.30 2.76 12.79
CA ILE A 108 4.04 3.99 12.56
C ILE A 108 5.43 3.79 13.17
N PRO A 109 6.48 3.61 12.36
CA PRO A 109 7.83 3.45 12.85
C PRO A 109 8.28 4.64 13.72
N GLY A 110 8.91 4.34 14.85
CA GLY A 110 9.35 5.32 15.84
C GLY A 110 8.24 5.86 16.76
N VAL A 111 6.98 5.47 16.54
CA VAL A 111 5.83 5.90 17.37
C VAL A 111 5.11 4.71 17.99
N THR A 112 4.59 3.80 17.16
CA THR A 112 3.84 2.62 17.61
C THR A 112 4.62 1.31 17.45
N ILE A 113 5.64 1.30 16.58
CA ILE A 113 6.63 0.22 16.48
C ILE A 113 8.04 0.78 16.61
N GLY A 114 8.94 0.00 17.22
CA GLY A 114 10.36 0.35 17.34
C GLY A 114 11.05 0.36 15.98
N LEU A 115 12.13 1.15 15.86
CA LEU A 115 12.91 1.24 14.61
C LEU A 115 13.65 -0.06 14.30
N ASP A 116 13.94 -0.85 15.32
CA ASP A 116 14.45 -2.22 15.22
C ASP A 116 13.48 -3.17 14.51
N ALA A 117 12.17 -2.87 14.51
CA ALA A 117 11.16 -3.63 13.80
C ALA A 117 11.10 -3.31 12.30
N LEU A 118 11.78 -2.26 11.81
CA LEU A 118 11.73 -1.82 10.41
C LEU A 118 12.07 -2.91 9.39
N PRO A 119 13.10 -3.76 9.58
CA PRO A 119 13.40 -4.83 8.64
C PRO A 119 12.25 -5.84 8.52
N TYR A 120 11.61 -6.17 9.65
CA TYR A 120 10.46 -7.07 9.67
C TYR A 120 9.22 -6.43 9.04
N PHE A 121 9.01 -5.13 9.30
CA PHE A 121 7.94 -4.36 8.68
C PHE A 121 8.09 -4.28 7.16
N ALA A 122 9.31 -3.98 6.68
CA ALA A 122 9.62 -3.94 5.26
C ALA A 122 9.41 -5.31 4.60
N LEU A 123 9.84 -6.38 5.26
CA LEU A 123 9.60 -7.76 4.78
C LEU A 123 8.11 -8.07 4.74
N ALA A 124 7.35 -7.71 5.77
CA ALA A 124 5.91 -7.91 5.83
C ALA A 124 5.20 -7.21 4.66
N ILE A 125 5.55 -5.96 4.37
CA ILE A 125 5.04 -5.23 3.20
C ILE A 125 5.41 -5.95 1.91
N LEU A 126 6.69 -6.35 1.75
CA LEU A 126 7.15 -7.02 0.54
C LEU A 126 6.38 -8.32 0.26
N ILE A 127 6.10 -9.13 1.28
CA ILE A 127 5.41 -10.41 1.09
C ILE A 127 3.88 -10.30 1.03
N THR A 128 3.30 -9.19 1.51
CA THR A 128 1.84 -9.01 1.54
C THR A 128 1.36 -8.05 0.47
N PHE A 129 1.86 -6.80 0.48
CA PHE A 129 1.42 -5.75 -0.44
C PHE A 129 1.85 -6.02 -1.87
N VAL A 130 3.10 -6.41 -2.11
CA VAL A 130 3.56 -6.60 -3.49
C VAL A 130 2.74 -7.68 -4.22
N PRO A 131 2.52 -8.88 -3.64
CA PRO A 131 1.63 -9.86 -4.25
C PRO A 131 0.18 -9.39 -4.36
N HIS A 132 -0.33 -8.64 -3.37
CA HIS A 132 -1.69 -8.10 -3.41
C HIS A 132 -1.91 -7.19 -4.62
N GLU A 133 -1.06 -6.18 -4.80
CA GLU A 133 -1.16 -5.22 -5.90
C GLU A 133 -0.91 -5.87 -7.26
N LEU A 134 0.08 -6.79 -7.34
CA LEU A 134 0.30 -7.56 -8.56
C LEU A 134 -0.91 -8.44 -8.91
N SER A 135 -1.58 -9.00 -7.91
CA SER A 135 -2.77 -9.83 -8.14
C SER A 135 -3.90 -9.01 -8.77
N HIS A 136 -4.11 -7.77 -8.34
CA HIS A 136 -5.06 -6.86 -9.01
C HIS A 136 -4.70 -6.68 -10.48
N GLY A 137 -3.44 -6.38 -10.78
CA GLY A 137 -2.98 -6.23 -12.17
C GLY A 137 -3.12 -7.50 -13.03
N PHE A 138 -2.80 -8.66 -12.47
CA PHE A 138 -2.95 -9.92 -13.18
C PHE A 138 -4.42 -10.27 -13.44
N VAL A 139 -5.31 -9.99 -12.48
CA VAL A 139 -6.75 -10.24 -12.63
C VAL A 139 -7.36 -9.28 -13.65
N LEU A 140 -7.04 -7.98 -13.60
CA LEU A 140 -7.47 -6.99 -14.59
C LEU A 140 -7.14 -7.47 -16.02
N THR A 141 -5.87 -7.82 -16.24
CA THR A 141 -5.40 -8.23 -17.57
C THR A 141 -5.87 -9.62 -17.98
N ALA A 142 -6.19 -10.50 -17.04
CA ALA A 142 -6.86 -11.77 -17.32
C ALA A 142 -8.31 -11.59 -17.77
N GLU A 143 -8.98 -10.54 -17.32
CA GLU A 143 -10.32 -10.10 -17.78
C GLU A 143 -10.25 -9.15 -18.97
N ASP A 144 -9.10 -9.09 -19.66
CA ASP A 144 -8.87 -8.26 -20.84
C ASP A 144 -9.04 -6.74 -20.59
N LEU A 145 -8.91 -6.31 -19.33
CA LEU A 145 -8.92 -4.90 -18.96
C LEU A 145 -7.50 -4.29 -19.07
N PRO A 146 -7.35 -3.14 -19.73
CA PRO A 146 -6.06 -2.50 -19.91
C PRO A 146 -5.57 -1.83 -18.62
N ILE A 147 -4.24 -1.82 -18.44
CA ILE A 147 -3.56 -1.11 -17.34
C ILE A 147 -3.01 0.21 -17.89
N GLU A 148 -3.34 1.32 -17.24
CA GLU A 148 -2.78 2.63 -17.59
C GLU A 148 -1.35 2.78 -17.06
N SER A 149 -1.18 2.48 -15.77
CA SER A 149 0.06 2.72 -15.05
C SER A 149 0.19 1.78 -13.85
N SER A 150 1.42 1.56 -13.39
CA SER A 150 1.69 0.88 -12.13
C SER A 150 2.76 1.64 -11.38
N GLY A 151 2.88 1.40 -10.08
CA GLY A 151 3.86 2.17 -9.32
C GLY A 151 3.91 1.85 -7.85
N ILE A 152 4.67 2.70 -7.18
CA ILE A 152 4.78 2.72 -5.73
C ILE A 152 4.39 4.11 -5.23
N LEU A 153 3.87 4.14 -4.02
CA LEU A 153 3.60 5.37 -3.30
C LEU A 153 4.20 5.31 -1.91
N LEU A 154 4.50 6.46 -1.37
CA LEU A 154 4.85 6.62 0.04
C LEU A 154 3.88 7.64 0.64
N PHE A 155 3.01 7.17 1.53
CA PHE A 155 2.12 8.01 2.31
C PHE A 155 2.67 8.16 3.72
N LEU A 156 3.26 9.31 4.01
CA LEU A 156 4.08 9.57 5.19
C LEU A 156 5.20 8.54 5.36
N VAL A 157 4.97 7.53 6.20
CA VAL A 157 5.92 6.44 6.51
C VAL A 157 5.43 5.08 6.01
N ILE A 158 4.27 5.05 5.35
CA ILE A 158 3.59 3.85 4.90
C ILE A 158 3.84 3.71 3.39
N PRO A 159 4.70 2.77 2.96
CA PRO A 159 4.87 2.48 1.55
C PRO A 159 3.64 1.70 1.04
N GLY A 160 3.31 1.92 -0.22
CA GLY A 160 2.26 1.21 -0.95
C GLY A 160 2.69 0.93 -2.38
N GLY A 161 1.97 0.03 -3.03
CA GLY A 161 2.02 -0.20 -4.47
C GLY A 161 0.66 0.07 -5.08
N PHE A 162 0.59 0.17 -6.40
CA PHE A 162 -0.68 0.23 -7.10
C PHE A 162 -0.54 -0.27 -8.55
N VAL A 163 -1.66 -0.69 -9.11
CA VAL A 163 -1.87 -0.93 -10.53
C VAL A 163 -3.17 -0.22 -10.93
N GLU A 164 -3.05 0.83 -11.75
CA GLU A 164 -4.17 1.66 -12.20
C GLU A 164 -4.75 1.07 -13.49
N PRO A 165 -6.05 0.72 -13.53
CA PRO A 165 -6.73 0.39 -14.78
C PRO A 165 -7.03 1.68 -15.57
N VAL A 166 -7.34 1.55 -16.86
CA VAL A 166 -7.82 2.70 -17.66
C VAL A 166 -9.25 3.05 -17.25
N GLU A 167 -9.47 4.24 -16.68
CA GLU A 167 -10.77 4.67 -16.15
C GLU A 167 -11.87 4.74 -17.22
N GLU A 168 -11.53 5.12 -18.46
CA GLU A 168 -12.44 5.24 -19.61
C GLU A 168 -13.20 3.94 -19.94
N VAL A 169 -12.75 2.79 -19.44
CA VAL A 169 -13.38 1.48 -19.67
C VAL A 169 -14.60 1.24 -18.75
N PHE A 170 -14.73 2.01 -17.67
CA PHE A 170 -15.78 1.84 -16.66
C PHE A 170 -16.87 2.92 -16.70
N GLU A 171 -16.75 3.91 -17.59
CA GLU A 171 -17.77 4.91 -17.91
C GLU A 171 -18.72 4.42 -19.01
#